data_AF-A0A2E7N1B1-F1
#
_entry.id   AF-A0A2E7N1B1-F1
#
_cell.length_a   1.000
_cell.length_b   1.000
_cell.length_c   1.000
_cell.angle_alpha   90.00
_cell.angle_beta   90.00
_cell.angle_gamma   90.00
#
_symmetry.space_group_name_H-M   'P 1'
#
loop_
_entity.id
_entity.type
_entity.pdbx_description
1 polymer ?
#
loop_
_entity_poly.entity_id
_entity_poly.type
_entity_poly.pdbx_seq_one_letter_code
_entity_poly.pdbx_strand_id
1 'polypeptide(L)'
;MIDALKTLFENDVVSSEIKAEIEEAWNAKIQENKMQVTAELREEFAQKYEHDKNTMVDAIDNMLSERLQAEIAEFAEDRKQLAEAKAKFAVAQRKNADLLKGFVAEQLATEIKDLHTDKKLQAENIAKLEEFVVEALAKEISEFQEDKKDLAETKVRLVREAKKHFAKVKADFVERGAKAVSETVEKALKSEISQLKEDIDTARKNDFGRKIFESFASEYGTSYLNEKSETAKLLKVVDMKNKQLAEAKEFAKKAKEIAEATATEKQKIVESTQRKEVINELIKPLAKDQQEIMIDLLESVQTNRLKSQFDKYLPAVIDGNTPAKKAVLTEGTEITGNREETNVSSQQQADVNNNVIDIKRLAGLN
;
A
#
# COMPACT_ATOMS: atom_id res chain seq x y z
N MET A 1 64.00 172.68 -76.88
CA MET A 1 62.97 173.30 -77.75
C MET A 1 62.15 174.41 -77.09
N ILE A 2 62.05 174.52 -75.76
CA ILE A 2 61.23 175.58 -75.11
C ILE A 2 61.84 176.99 -75.29
N ASP A 3 63.17 177.16 -75.19
CA ASP A 3 63.79 178.50 -75.34
C ASP A 3 63.76 179.05 -76.78
N ALA A 4 63.65 178.20 -77.80
CA ALA A 4 63.52 178.65 -79.19
C ALA A 4 62.11 179.19 -79.52
N LEU A 5 61.12 178.89 -78.68
CA LEU A 5 59.75 179.39 -78.84
C LEU A 5 59.56 180.74 -78.12
N LYS A 6 60.24 180.98 -76.99
CA LYS A 6 60.16 182.25 -76.25
C LYS A 6 60.51 183.47 -77.10
N THR A 7 61.60 183.38 -77.87
CA THR A 7 62.07 184.46 -78.75
C THR A 7 61.16 184.75 -79.95
N LEU A 8 60.25 183.83 -80.29
CA LEU A 8 59.24 184.00 -81.34
C LEU A 8 57.89 184.53 -80.80
N PHE A 9 57.60 184.34 -79.50
CA PHE A 9 56.34 184.78 -78.88
C PHE A 9 56.39 186.21 -78.32
N GLU A 10 57.57 186.82 -78.14
CA GLU A 10 57.69 188.20 -77.61
C GLU A 10 57.72 189.30 -78.69
N ASN A 11 57.92 188.96 -79.96
CA ASN A 11 57.73 189.89 -81.08
C ASN A 11 56.48 189.49 -81.87
N ASP A 12 55.42 190.28 -81.69
CA ASP A 12 54.04 190.00 -82.09
C ASP A 12 53.84 189.95 -83.62
N VAL A 13 54.03 188.77 -84.22
CA VAL A 13 53.84 188.52 -85.66
C VAL A 13 53.11 187.18 -85.89
N VAL A 14 52.02 186.90 -85.15
CA VAL A 14 51.21 185.67 -85.31
C VAL A 14 49.72 185.96 -85.11
N SER A 15 48.92 185.87 -86.19
CA SER A 15 47.45 186.06 -86.14
C SER A 15 46.71 184.80 -85.63
N SER A 16 45.39 184.94 -85.39
CA SER A 16 44.55 183.90 -84.76
C SER A 16 44.45 182.58 -85.54
N GLU A 17 44.62 182.60 -86.87
CA GLU A 17 44.55 181.40 -87.73
C GLU A 17 45.58 180.34 -87.30
N ILE A 18 46.81 180.79 -87.03
CA ILE A 18 47.94 179.91 -86.66
C ILE A 18 47.70 179.23 -85.30
N LYS A 19 46.89 179.81 -84.41
CA LYS A 19 46.53 179.16 -83.13
C LYS A 19 45.61 177.96 -83.33
N ALA A 20 44.66 178.04 -84.27
CA ALA A 20 43.75 176.94 -84.57
C ALA A 20 44.52 175.76 -85.22
N GLU A 21 45.39 176.05 -86.18
CA GLU A 21 46.28 175.03 -86.78
C GLU A 21 47.19 174.36 -85.74
N ILE A 22 47.76 175.14 -84.81
CA ILE A 22 48.58 174.60 -83.70
C ILE A 22 47.74 173.71 -82.77
N GLU A 23 46.51 174.10 -82.44
CA GLU A 23 45.65 173.32 -81.54
C GLU A 23 45.12 172.03 -82.21
N GLU A 24 44.83 172.06 -83.51
CA GLU A 24 44.50 170.86 -84.29
C GLU A 24 45.72 169.94 -84.45
N ALA A 25 46.89 170.47 -84.80
CA ALA A 25 48.14 169.71 -84.88
C ALA A 25 48.56 169.12 -83.52
N TRP A 26 48.33 169.85 -82.42
CA TRP A 26 48.59 169.39 -81.06
C TRP A 26 47.64 168.25 -80.64
N ASN A 27 46.34 168.40 -80.92
CA ASN A 27 45.36 167.33 -80.67
C ASN A 27 45.64 166.10 -81.54
N ALA A 28 46.02 166.28 -82.80
CA ALA A 28 46.49 165.20 -83.67
C ALA A 28 47.73 164.50 -83.08
N LYS A 29 48.75 165.25 -82.64
CA LYS A 29 49.94 164.69 -81.96
C LYS A 29 49.64 163.99 -80.64
N ILE A 30 48.63 164.45 -79.88
CA ILE A 30 48.17 163.76 -78.67
C ILE A 30 47.46 162.45 -79.01
N GLN A 31 46.62 162.41 -80.04
CA GLN A 31 45.96 161.18 -80.48
C GLN A 31 46.97 160.19 -81.07
N GLU A 32 47.92 160.66 -81.87
CA GLU A 32 49.04 159.88 -82.40
C GLU A 32 49.88 159.26 -81.26
N ASN A 33 50.31 160.05 -80.27
CA ASN A 33 51.01 159.53 -79.09
C ASN A 33 50.17 158.54 -78.29
N LYS A 34 48.86 158.78 -78.11
CA LYS A 34 47.97 157.81 -77.42
C LYS A 34 47.84 156.50 -78.19
N MET A 35 47.74 156.55 -79.52
CA MET A 35 47.70 155.35 -80.36
C MET A 35 49.04 154.61 -80.34
N GLN A 36 50.16 155.34 -80.41
CA GLN A 36 51.51 154.76 -80.30
C GLN A 36 51.71 154.08 -78.94
N VAL A 37 51.47 154.79 -77.83
CA VAL A 37 51.62 154.24 -76.47
C VAL A 37 50.66 153.08 -76.21
N THR A 38 49.44 153.08 -76.77
CA THR A 38 48.53 151.91 -76.63
C THR A 38 48.85 150.76 -77.59
N ALA A 39 49.61 150.99 -78.65
CA ALA A 39 50.19 149.93 -79.47
C ALA A 39 51.42 149.31 -78.77
N GLU A 40 52.37 150.15 -78.33
CA GLU A 40 53.55 149.76 -77.55
C GLU A 40 53.15 148.98 -76.29
N LEU A 41 52.20 149.49 -75.50
CA LEU A 41 51.72 148.81 -74.30
C LEU A 41 51.02 147.47 -74.62
N ARG A 42 50.29 147.36 -75.74
CA ARG A 42 49.72 146.08 -76.18
C ARG A 42 50.80 145.09 -76.60
N GLU A 43 51.84 145.57 -77.27
CA GLU A 43 52.97 144.74 -77.70
C GLU A 43 53.79 144.28 -76.49
N GLU A 44 54.07 145.15 -75.52
CA GLU A 44 54.69 144.76 -74.24
C GLU A 44 53.83 143.74 -73.46
N PHE A 45 52.51 143.93 -73.37
CA PHE A 45 51.62 142.96 -72.72
C PHE A 45 51.57 141.62 -73.48
N ALA A 46 51.58 141.62 -74.81
CA ALA A 46 51.64 140.40 -75.61
C ALA A 46 52.98 139.66 -75.45
N GLN A 47 54.10 140.40 -75.48
CA GLN A 47 55.44 139.85 -75.26
C GLN A 47 55.60 139.29 -73.84
N LYS A 48 55.13 140.02 -72.81
CA LYS A 48 55.10 139.49 -71.43
C LYS A 48 54.21 138.27 -71.29
N TYR A 49 53.02 138.28 -71.89
CA TYR A 49 52.10 137.13 -71.82
C TYR A 49 52.72 135.89 -72.47
N GLU A 50 53.34 136.01 -73.65
CA GLU A 50 54.07 134.88 -74.25
C GLU A 50 55.31 134.48 -73.44
N HIS A 51 56.04 135.42 -72.84
CA HIS A 51 57.16 135.08 -71.94
C HIS A 51 56.71 134.32 -70.69
N ASP A 52 55.68 134.81 -69.99
CA ASP A 52 55.14 134.18 -68.77
C ASP A 52 54.51 132.82 -69.08
N LYS A 53 53.82 132.70 -70.22
CA LYS A 53 53.26 131.44 -70.73
C LYS A 53 54.36 130.42 -71.05
N ASN A 54 55.42 130.82 -71.77
CA ASN A 54 56.54 129.92 -72.06
C ASN A 54 57.27 129.53 -70.77
N THR A 55 57.48 130.47 -69.85
CA THR A 55 58.05 130.19 -68.51
C THR A 55 57.18 129.21 -67.71
N MET A 56 55.86 129.31 -67.79
CA MET A 56 54.94 128.34 -67.17
C MET A 56 55.00 126.96 -67.84
N VAL A 57 55.08 126.89 -69.17
CA VAL A 57 55.23 125.63 -69.91
C VAL A 57 56.55 124.96 -69.55
N ASP A 58 57.66 125.70 -69.59
CA ASP A 58 58.99 125.20 -69.21
C ASP A 58 59.01 124.73 -67.74
N ALA A 59 58.37 125.47 -66.82
CA ALA A 59 58.28 125.05 -65.42
C ALA A 59 57.43 123.77 -65.22
N ILE A 60 56.34 123.63 -65.98
CA ILE A 60 55.50 122.42 -65.97
C ILE A 60 56.27 121.24 -66.56
N ASP A 61 56.90 121.39 -67.72
CA ASP A 61 57.65 120.33 -68.39
C ASP A 61 58.86 119.89 -67.56
N ASN A 62 59.59 120.81 -66.92
CA ASN A 62 60.66 120.47 -65.98
C ASN A 62 60.11 119.72 -64.76
N MET A 63 59.03 120.20 -64.11
CA MET A 63 58.43 119.50 -62.97
C MET A 63 57.90 118.11 -63.34
N LEU A 64 57.32 117.96 -64.53
CA LEU A 64 56.82 116.67 -65.03
C LEU A 64 57.98 115.72 -65.33
N SER A 65 59.02 116.21 -66.01
CA SER A 65 60.22 115.44 -66.34
C SER A 65 60.97 114.99 -65.09
N GLU A 66 61.22 115.88 -64.12
CA GLU A 66 61.88 115.53 -62.85
C GLU A 66 61.09 114.48 -62.06
N ARG A 67 59.76 114.63 -61.94
CA ARG A 67 58.92 113.62 -61.28
C ARG A 67 58.90 112.28 -62.02
N LEU A 68 58.70 112.30 -63.34
CA LEU A 68 58.66 111.08 -64.14
C LEU A 68 60.01 110.36 -64.09
N GLN A 69 61.12 111.10 -64.10
CA GLN A 69 62.47 110.55 -64.03
C GLN A 69 62.78 109.98 -62.63
N ALA A 70 62.28 110.61 -61.56
CA ALA A 70 62.33 110.06 -60.20
C ALA A 70 61.47 108.78 -60.06
N GLU A 71 60.23 108.78 -60.53
CA GLU A 71 59.34 107.60 -60.50
C GLU A 71 59.90 106.45 -61.35
N ILE A 72 60.50 106.72 -62.51
CA ILE A 72 61.17 105.70 -63.33
C ILE A 72 62.39 105.12 -62.61
N ALA A 73 63.16 105.94 -61.88
CA ALA A 73 64.30 105.47 -61.10
C ALA A 73 63.87 104.61 -59.90
N GLU A 74 62.82 105.02 -59.18
CA GLU A 74 62.21 104.24 -58.10
C GLU A 74 61.65 102.92 -58.62
N PHE A 75 60.89 102.93 -59.72
CA PHE A 75 60.35 101.71 -60.34
C PHE A 75 61.44 100.76 -60.87
N ALA A 76 62.57 101.29 -61.35
CA ALA A 76 63.70 100.48 -61.77
C ALA A 76 64.39 99.78 -60.58
N GLU A 77 64.55 100.48 -59.45
CA GLU A 77 65.12 99.91 -58.23
C GLU A 77 64.13 98.92 -57.57
N ASP A 78 62.83 99.24 -57.49
CA ASP A 78 61.78 98.32 -57.03
C ASP A 78 61.75 97.03 -57.86
N ARG A 79 61.82 97.13 -59.19
CA ARG A 79 61.84 95.97 -60.09
C ARG A 79 63.08 95.09 -59.85
N LYS A 80 64.22 95.70 -59.56
CA LYS A 80 65.48 95.02 -59.23
C LYS A 80 65.39 94.36 -57.84
N GLN A 81 64.91 95.05 -56.82
CA GLN A 81 64.68 94.49 -55.48
C GLN A 81 63.67 93.34 -55.51
N LEU A 82 62.61 93.44 -56.30
CA LEU A 82 61.63 92.38 -56.50
C LEU A 82 62.21 91.18 -57.25
N ALA A 83 63.12 91.38 -58.20
CA ALA A 83 63.87 90.30 -58.84
C ALA A 83 64.83 89.60 -57.85
N GLU A 84 65.56 90.38 -57.03
CA GLU A 84 66.41 89.84 -55.97
C GLU A 84 65.61 89.07 -54.90
N ALA A 85 64.46 89.60 -54.47
CA ALA A 85 63.57 88.95 -53.52
C ALA A 85 63.03 87.63 -54.07
N LYS A 86 62.61 87.59 -55.34
CA LYS A 86 62.20 86.35 -56.03
C LYS A 86 63.35 85.34 -56.12
N ALA A 87 64.57 85.78 -56.42
CA ALA A 87 65.75 84.92 -56.45
C ALA A 87 66.08 84.34 -55.06
N LYS A 88 66.11 85.20 -54.03
CA LYS A 88 66.31 84.81 -52.61
C LYS A 88 65.23 83.82 -52.15
N PHE A 89 63.97 84.07 -52.48
CA PHE A 89 62.84 83.17 -52.18
C PHE A 89 62.98 81.82 -52.88
N ALA A 90 63.29 81.78 -54.18
CA ALA A 90 63.48 80.53 -54.92
C ALA A 90 64.66 79.70 -54.37
N VAL A 91 65.75 80.34 -53.94
CA VAL A 91 66.88 79.68 -53.28
C VAL A 91 66.48 79.15 -51.90
N ALA A 92 65.74 79.92 -51.10
CA ALA A 92 65.22 79.48 -49.81
C ALA A 92 64.24 78.29 -49.96
N GLN A 93 63.35 78.34 -50.94
CA GLN A 93 62.40 77.26 -51.23
C GLN A 93 63.11 75.96 -51.63
N ARG A 94 64.17 76.04 -52.45
CA ARG A 94 65.01 74.87 -52.77
C ARG A 94 65.69 74.30 -51.53
N LYS A 95 66.35 75.13 -50.72
CA LYS A 95 66.98 74.70 -49.46
C LYS A 95 65.98 74.04 -48.51
N ASN A 96 64.78 74.59 -48.37
CA ASN A 96 63.72 74.03 -47.54
C ASN A 96 63.18 72.71 -48.11
N ALA A 97 63.08 72.58 -49.43
CA ALA A 97 62.68 71.33 -50.07
C ALA A 97 63.74 70.23 -49.90
N ASP A 98 65.03 70.57 -50.01
CA ASP A 98 66.14 69.64 -49.77
C ASP A 98 66.21 69.20 -48.30
N LEU A 99 66.02 70.13 -47.35
CA LEU A 99 65.92 69.83 -45.91
C LEU A 99 64.73 68.93 -45.60
N LEU A 100 63.54 69.23 -46.15
CA LEU A 100 62.34 68.41 -45.95
C LEU A 100 62.51 67.02 -46.58
N LYS A 101 63.13 66.93 -47.75
CA LYS A 101 63.47 65.65 -48.40
C LYS A 101 64.45 64.84 -47.54
N GLY A 102 65.47 65.48 -46.97
CA GLY A 102 66.41 64.85 -46.04
C GLY A 102 65.69 64.30 -44.81
N PHE A 103 64.93 65.15 -44.11
CA PHE A 103 64.14 64.77 -42.94
C PHE A 103 63.17 63.61 -43.23
N VAL A 104 62.41 63.67 -44.32
CA VAL A 104 61.48 62.59 -44.69
C VAL A 104 62.22 61.30 -45.05
N ALA A 105 63.37 61.38 -45.73
CA ALA A 105 64.16 60.19 -46.05
C ALA A 105 64.81 59.56 -44.80
N GLU A 106 65.33 60.36 -43.89
CA GLU A 106 65.91 59.91 -42.61
C GLU A 106 64.84 59.33 -41.68
N GLN A 107 63.69 59.98 -41.55
CA GLN A 107 62.56 59.46 -40.78
C GLN A 107 62.03 58.16 -41.37
N LEU A 108 61.86 58.07 -42.70
CA LEU A 108 61.41 56.85 -43.37
C LEU A 108 62.44 55.72 -43.23
N ALA A 109 63.74 56.00 -43.32
CA ALA A 109 64.79 55.01 -43.11
C ALA A 109 64.83 54.48 -41.66
N THR A 110 64.56 55.36 -40.69
CA THR A 110 64.43 55.00 -39.27
C THR A 110 63.19 54.14 -39.04
N GLU A 111 62.03 54.58 -39.53
CA GLU A 111 60.76 53.84 -39.44
C GLU A 111 60.85 52.45 -40.08
N ILE A 112 61.50 52.32 -41.26
CA ILE A 112 61.71 51.02 -41.93
C ILE A 112 62.64 50.11 -41.12
N LYS A 113 63.62 50.67 -40.40
CA LYS A 113 64.53 49.90 -39.54
C LYS A 113 63.81 49.42 -38.29
N ASP A 114 63.04 50.29 -37.65
CA ASP A 114 62.29 49.99 -36.44
C ASP A 114 61.17 48.97 -36.74
N LEU A 115 60.48 49.11 -37.88
CA LEU A 115 59.52 48.13 -38.38
C LEU A 115 60.14 46.77 -38.74
N HIS A 116 61.43 46.72 -39.10
CA HIS A 116 62.17 45.45 -39.23
C HIS A 116 62.51 44.82 -37.87
N THR A 117 62.90 45.63 -36.88
CA THR A 117 63.15 45.10 -35.52
C THR A 117 61.86 44.61 -34.87
N ASP A 118 60.75 45.31 -35.06
CA ASP A 118 59.43 44.90 -34.56
C ASP A 118 58.93 43.61 -35.22
N LYS A 119 59.11 43.47 -36.54
CA LYS A 119 58.82 42.21 -37.25
C LYS A 119 59.68 41.05 -36.73
N LYS A 120 60.96 41.29 -36.42
CA LYS A 120 61.82 40.27 -35.83
C LYS A 120 61.36 39.89 -34.43
N LEU A 121 61.02 40.87 -33.58
CA LEU A 121 60.48 40.64 -32.25
C LEU A 121 59.14 39.88 -32.28
N GLN A 122 58.25 40.21 -33.23
CA GLN A 122 57.01 39.47 -33.45
C GLN A 122 57.29 38.03 -33.87
N ALA A 123 58.21 37.78 -34.80
CA ALA A 123 58.59 36.42 -35.20
C ALA A 123 59.17 35.61 -34.02
N GLU A 124 60.02 36.21 -33.18
CA GLU A 124 60.55 35.58 -31.97
C GLU A 124 59.46 35.29 -30.92
N ASN A 125 58.46 36.17 -30.79
CA ASN A 125 57.32 35.95 -29.89
C ASN A 125 56.34 34.90 -30.43
N ILE A 126 56.12 34.83 -31.74
CA ILE A 126 55.33 33.77 -32.39
C ILE A 126 56.00 32.42 -32.19
N ALA A 127 57.32 32.32 -32.42
CA ALA A 127 58.07 31.08 -32.19
C ALA A 127 57.98 30.58 -30.73
N LYS A 128 58.03 31.49 -29.74
CA LYS A 128 57.81 31.14 -28.32
C LYS A 128 56.38 30.68 -28.02
N LEU A 129 55.38 31.29 -28.67
CA LEU A 129 53.99 30.85 -28.55
C LEU A 129 53.78 29.47 -29.18
N GLU A 130 54.38 29.22 -30.34
CA GLU A 130 54.38 27.90 -31.00
C GLU A 130 55.07 26.85 -30.11
N GLU A 131 56.23 27.14 -29.54
CA GLU A 131 56.95 26.26 -28.61
C GLU A 131 56.09 25.95 -27.37
N PHE A 132 55.52 26.97 -26.72
CA PHE A 132 54.63 26.79 -25.57
C PHE A 132 53.38 25.96 -25.90
N VAL A 133 52.75 26.20 -27.06
CA VAL A 133 51.58 25.43 -27.51
C VAL A 133 51.96 23.98 -27.81
N VAL A 134 53.11 23.73 -28.43
CA VAL A 134 53.60 22.36 -28.70
C VAL A 134 53.96 21.63 -27.40
N GLU A 135 54.62 22.29 -26.44
CA GLU A 135 54.92 21.70 -25.13
C GLU A 135 53.64 21.40 -24.34
N ALA A 136 52.70 22.34 -24.29
CA ALA A 136 51.41 22.16 -23.63
C ALA A 136 50.60 21.02 -24.25
N LEU A 137 50.49 20.95 -25.58
CA LEU A 137 49.81 19.87 -26.28
C LEU A 137 50.52 18.52 -26.11
N ALA A 138 51.85 18.48 -26.14
CA ALA A 138 52.61 17.24 -25.91
C ALA A 138 52.39 16.71 -24.49
N LYS A 139 52.35 17.61 -23.50
CA LYS A 139 52.03 17.29 -22.11
C LYS A 139 50.60 16.81 -21.95
N GLU A 140 49.62 17.52 -22.49
CA GLU A 140 48.19 17.14 -22.44
C GLU A 140 47.93 15.79 -23.14
N ILE A 141 48.60 15.52 -24.26
CA ILE A 141 48.55 14.21 -24.94
C ILE A 141 49.18 13.09 -24.08
N SER A 142 50.22 13.37 -23.30
CA SER A 142 50.82 12.41 -22.38
C SER A 142 49.90 12.12 -21.20
N GLU A 143 49.38 13.17 -20.55
CA GLU A 143 48.42 13.07 -19.44
C GLU A 143 47.15 12.32 -19.90
N PHE A 144 46.62 12.63 -21.09
CA PHE A 144 45.47 11.92 -21.66
C PHE A 144 45.74 10.43 -21.95
N GLN A 145 46.97 10.04 -22.28
CA GLN A 145 47.34 8.62 -22.42
C GLN A 145 47.41 7.90 -21.08
N GLU A 146 47.89 8.57 -20.03
CA GLU A 146 47.89 8.07 -18.66
C GLU A 146 46.46 7.93 -18.11
N ASP A 147 45.64 8.98 -18.19
CA ASP A 147 44.22 8.97 -17.83
C ASP A 147 43.44 7.86 -18.55
N LYS A 148 43.72 7.64 -19.84
CA LYS A 148 43.09 6.56 -20.62
C LYS A 148 43.48 5.17 -20.11
N LYS A 149 44.74 4.99 -19.69
CA LYS A 149 45.23 3.75 -19.09
C LYS A 149 44.58 3.52 -17.72
N ASP A 150 44.56 4.54 -16.87
CA ASP A 150 43.92 4.50 -15.55
C ASP A 150 42.41 4.26 -15.66
N LEU A 151 41.73 4.85 -16.63
CA LEU A 151 40.33 4.57 -16.92
C LEU A 151 40.11 3.10 -17.34
N ALA A 152 41.06 2.48 -18.04
CA ALA A 152 40.99 1.06 -18.37
C ALA A 152 41.24 0.18 -17.14
N GLU A 153 42.25 0.50 -16.32
CA GLU A 153 42.58 -0.24 -15.09
C GLU A 153 41.46 -0.15 -14.05
N THR A 154 40.89 1.03 -13.85
CA THR A 154 39.74 1.25 -12.95
C THR A 154 38.48 0.51 -13.44
N LYS A 155 38.19 0.50 -14.74
CA LYS A 155 37.11 -0.32 -15.32
C LYS A 155 37.35 -1.82 -15.09
N VAL A 156 38.56 -2.32 -15.31
CA VAL A 156 38.90 -3.73 -15.06
C VAL A 156 38.81 -4.08 -13.58
N ARG A 157 39.24 -3.17 -12.68
CA ARG A 157 39.09 -3.30 -11.22
C ARG A 157 37.62 -3.38 -10.81
N LEU A 158 36.80 -2.43 -11.25
CA LEU A 158 35.36 -2.40 -10.99
C LEU A 158 34.65 -3.66 -11.51
N VAL A 159 34.97 -4.13 -12.72
CA VAL A 159 34.39 -5.40 -13.25
C VAL A 159 34.83 -6.60 -12.41
N ARG A 160 36.08 -6.64 -11.93
CA ARG A 160 36.59 -7.72 -11.07
C ARG A 160 35.92 -7.70 -9.70
N GLU A 161 35.73 -6.54 -9.10
CA GLU A 161 35.05 -6.34 -7.82
C GLU A 161 33.56 -6.64 -7.93
N ALA A 162 32.88 -6.12 -8.95
CA ALA A 162 31.49 -6.43 -9.25
C ALA A 162 31.27 -7.94 -9.46
N LYS A 163 32.16 -8.64 -10.18
CA LYS A 163 32.10 -10.11 -10.32
C LYS A 163 32.25 -10.83 -8.97
N LYS A 164 33.16 -10.39 -8.09
CA LYS A 164 33.31 -10.94 -6.73
C LYS A 164 32.06 -10.70 -5.87
N HIS A 165 31.53 -9.47 -5.86
CA HIS A 165 30.32 -9.12 -5.14
C HIS A 165 29.10 -9.88 -5.68
N PHE A 166 28.94 -10.01 -7.00
CA PHE A 166 27.86 -10.77 -7.61
C PHE A 166 27.96 -12.27 -7.29
N ALA A 167 29.17 -12.85 -7.29
CA ALA A 167 29.37 -14.23 -6.85
C ALA A 167 28.99 -14.44 -5.38
N LYS A 168 29.36 -13.49 -4.49
CA LYS A 168 28.95 -13.50 -3.08
C LYS A 168 27.43 -13.39 -2.93
N VAL A 169 26.79 -12.40 -3.56
CA VAL A 169 25.34 -12.20 -3.52
C VAL A 169 24.60 -13.43 -4.07
N LYS A 170 25.12 -14.06 -5.13
CA LYS A 170 24.55 -15.32 -5.64
C LYS A 170 24.66 -16.47 -4.63
N ALA A 171 25.80 -16.60 -3.94
CA ALA A 171 25.96 -17.60 -2.88
C ALA A 171 25.02 -17.32 -1.70
N ASP A 172 25.00 -16.09 -1.18
CA ASP A 172 24.12 -15.64 -0.09
C ASP A 172 22.63 -15.85 -0.45
N PHE A 173 22.25 -15.59 -1.71
CA PHE A 173 20.88 -15.82 -2.21
C PHE A 173 20.53 -17.31 -2.28
N VAL A 174 21.43 -18.15 -2.79
CA VAL A 174 21.22 -19.61 -2.84
C VAL A 174 21.14 -20.19 -1.43
N GLU A 175 22.00 -19.76 -0.50
CA GLU A 175 21.99 -20.21 0.89
C GLU A 175 20.67 -19.80 1.59
N ARG A 176 20.26 -18.54 1.48
CA ARG A 176 19.00 -18.05 2.07
C ARG A 176 17.78 -18.71 1.43
N GLY A 177 17.78 -18.88 0.10
CA GLY A 177 16.72 -19.57 -0.62
C GLY A 177 16.59 -21.03 -0.19
N ALA A 178 17.71 -21.75 -0.10
CA ALA A 178 17.74 -23.13 0.37
C ALA A 178 17.24 -23.25 1.82
N LYS A 179 17.67 -22.36 2.73
CA LYS A 179 17.17 -22.32 4.12
C LYS A 179 15.68 -22.02 4.19
N ALA A 180 15.19 -21.01 3.48
CA ALA A 180 13.77 -20.65 3.47
C ALA A 180 12.88 -21.78 2.91
N VAL A 181 13.31 -22.44 1.82
CA VAL A 181 12.61 -23.61 1.27
C VAL A 181 12.66 -24.78 2.25
N SER A 182 13.82 -25.07 2.85
CA SER A 182 13.97 -26.14 3.85
C SER A 182 13.07 -25.91 5.07
N GLU A 183 13.06 -24.70 5.64
CA GLU A 183 12.18 -24.36 6.77
C GLU A 183 10.70 -24.45 6.40
N THR A 184 10.32 -24.01 5.20
CA THR A 184 8.92 -24.06 4.75
C THR A 184 8.47 -25.50 4.55
N VAL A 185 9.31 -26.33 3.91
CA VAL A 185 9.05 -27.76 3.70
C VAL A 185 9.04 -28.51 5.04
N GLU A 186 9.94 -28.22 5.97
CA GLU A 186 9.95 -28.82 7.30
C GLU A 186 8.69 -28.46 8.11
N LYS A 187 8.30 -27.17 8.11
CA LYS A 187 7.07 -26.70 8.77
C LYS A 187 5.82 -27.35 8.17
N ALA A 188 5.74 -27.43 6.83
CA ALA A 188 4.65 -28.09 6.13
C ALA A 188 4.61 -29.60 6.46
N LEU A 189 5.70 -30.34 6.24
CA LEU A 189 5.78 -31.77 6.56
C LEU A 189 5.47 -32.06 8.03
N LYS A 190 5.92 -31.23 8.97
CA LYS A 190 5.61 -31.40 10.39
C LYS A 190 4.12 -31.18 10.68
N SER A 191 3.47 -30.24 9.99
CA SER A 191 2.03 -30.03 10.07
C SER A 191 1.25 -31.23 9.51
N GLU A 192 1.57 -31.64 8.28
CA GLU A 192 0.97 -32.79 7.59
C GLU A 192 1.14 -34.09 8.39
N ILE A 193 2.34 -34.36 8.95
CA ILE A 193 2.60 -35.54 9.80
C ILE A 193 1.80 -35.47 11.11
N SER A 194 1.63 -34.27 11.68
CA SER A 194 0.84 -34.10 12.91
C SER A 194 -0.66 -34.32 12.65
N GLN A 195 -1.17 -33.79 11.54
CA GLN A 195 -2.54 -34.01 11.09
C GLN A 195 -2.80 -35.48 10.75
N LEU A 196 -1.92 -36.11 9.95
CA LEU A 196 -2.00 -37.54 9.63
C LEU A 196 -1.98 -38.41 10.91
N LYS A 197 -1.22 -38.03 11.92
CA LYS A 197 -1.21 -38.72 13.22
C LYS A 197 -2.55 -38.55 13.94
N GLU A 198 -3.11 -37.34 13.96
CA GLU A 198 -4.43 -37.06 14.56
C GLU A 198 -5.56 -37.81 13.83
N ASP A 199 -5.50 -37.89 12.51
CA ASP A 199 -6.42 -38.69 11.68
C ASP A 199 -6.29 -40.18 12.00
N ILE A 200 -5.07 -40.72 12.12
CA ILE A 200 -4.81 -42.11 12.52
C ILE A 200 -5.33 -42.40 13.94
N ASP A 201 -5.07 -41.52 14.91
CA ASP A 201 -5.51 -41.71 16.29
C ASP A 201 -7.04 -41.54 16.42
N THR A 202 -7.66 -40.71 15.58
CA THR A 202 -9.12 -40.59 15.45
C THR A 202 -9.74 -41.84 14.81
N ALA A 203 -9.16 -42.34 13.72
CA ALA A 203 -9.56 -43.60 13.10
C ALA A 203 -9.44 -44.78 14.07
N ARG A 204 -8.38 -44.84 14.88
CA ARG A 204 -8.21 -45.84 15.94
C ARG A 204 -9.27 -45.73 17.04
N LYS A 205 -9.57 -44.53 17.53
CA LYS A 205 -10.66 -44.30 18.51
C LYS A 205 -12.01 -44.73 17.94
N ASN A 206 -12.28 -44.42 16.68
CA ASN A 206 -13.52 -44.81 16.00
C ASN A 206 -13.62 -46.33 15.79
N ASP A 207 -12.54 -46.99 15.36
CA ASP A 207 -12.52 -48.46 15.23
C ASP A 207 -12.62 -49.17 16.59
N PHE A 208 -11.98 -48.64 17.63
CA PHE A 208 -12.11 -49.14 19.01
C PHE A 208 -13.54 -48.95 19.55
N GLY A 209 -14.14 -47.77 19.35
CA GLY A 209 -15.52 -47.49 19.71
C GLY A 209 -16.50 -48.40 18.98
N ARG A 210 -16.29 -48.62 17.67
CA ARG A 210 -17.05 -49.60 16.88
C ARG A 210 -16.89 -51.01 17.44
N LYS A 211 -15.68 -51.46 17.75
CA LYS A 211 -15.44 -52.80 18.32
C LYS A 211 -16.09 -52.99 19.69
N ILE A 212 -16.08 -51.96 20.55
CA ILE A 212 -16.84 -51.98 21.82
C ILE A 212 -18.34 -52.04 21.56
N PHE A 213 -18.85 -51.27 20.60
CA PHE A 213 -20.28 -51.28 20.28
C PHE A 213 -20.71 -52.62 19.67
N GLU A 214 -19.93 -53.19 18.76
CA GLU A 214 -20.15 -54.51 18.16
C GLU A 214 -20.08 -55.63 19.21
N SER A 215 -19.07 -55.63 20.09
CA SER A 215 -18.95 -56.63 21.15
C SER A 215 -20.06 -56.48 22.19
N PHE A 216 -20.38 -55.25 22.62
CA PHE A 216 -21.48 -55.00 23.55
C PHE A 216 -22.84 -55.37 22.95
N ALA A 217 -23.09 -55.06 21.67
CA ALA A 217 -24.32 -55.45 20.98
C ALA A 217 -24.42 -56.97 20.82
N SER A 218 -23.30 -57.65 20.52
CA SER A 218 -23.23 -59.11 20.47
C SER A 218 -23.51 -59.73 21.84
N GLU A 219 -22.82 -59.30 22.90
CA GLU A 219 -23.00 -59.80 24.26
C GLU A 219 -24.39 -59.49 24.82
N TYR A 220 -24.92 -58.28 24.59
CA TYR A 220 -26.28 -57.92 25.00
C TYR A 220 -27.33 -58.74 24.24
N GLY A 221 -27.15 -58.92 22.92
CA GLY A 221 -28.01 -59.77 22.08
C GLY A 221 -27.96 -61.25 22.45
N THR A 222 -26.79 -61.77 22.83
CA THR A 222 -26.63 -63.17 23.26
C THR A 222 -27.14 -63.38 24.69
N SER A 223 -26.74 -62.53 25.64
CA SER A 223 -27.07 -62.69 27.05
C SER A 223 -28.53 -62.35 27.35
N TYR A 224 -28.98 -61.13 27.03
CA TYR A 224 -30.30 -60.64 27.44
C TYR A 224 -31.46 -61.36 26.71
N LEU A 225 -31.23 -61.79 25.47
CA LEU A 225 -32.20 -62.59 24.72
C LEU A 225 -32.23 -64.05 25.18
N ASN A 226 -31.10 -64.62 25.63
CA ASN A 226 -31.06 -65.97 26.16
C ASN A 226 -31.59 -66.06 27.60
N GLU A 227 -31.34 -65.06 28.48
CA GLU A 227 -31.99 -64.98 29.80
C GLU A 227 -33.52 -64.99 29.69
N LYS A 228 -34.08 -64.28 28.69
CA LYS A 228 -35.52 -64.32 28.40
C LYS A 228 -35.99 -65.69 27.90
N SER A 229 -35.11 -66.48 27.26
CA SER A 229 -35.38 -67.87 26.88
C SER A 229 -35.32 -68.83 28.08
N GLU A 230 -34.36 -68.65 28.98
CA GLU A 230 -34.12 -69.52 30.13
C GLU A 230 -35.16 -69.27 31.23
N THR A 231 -35.48 -68.01 31.53
CA THR A 231 -36.61 -67.67 32.41
C THR A 231 -37.94 -68.22 31.88
N ALA A 232 -38.20 -68.15 30.57
CA ALA A 232 -39.39 -68.75 29.96
C ALA A 232 -39.39 -70.30 30.01
N LYS A 233 -38.23 -70.96 29.93
CA LYS A 233 -38.08 -72.40 30.14
C LYS A 233 -38.33 -72.78 31.61
N LEU A 234 -37.76 -72.04 32.56
CA LEU A 234 -38.02 -72.23 33.99
C LEU A 234 -39.49 -72.07 34.33
N LEU A 235 -40.17 -71.04 33.80
CA LEU A 235 -41.61 -70.84 34.02
C LEU A 235 -42.43 -72.06 33.57
N LYS A 236 -42.15 -72.58 32.36
CA LYS A 236 -42.80 -73.81 31.85
C LYS A 236 -42.52 -75.04 32.71
N VAL A 237 -41.31 -75.19 33.25
CA VAL A 237 -40.97 -76.29 34.17
C VAL A 237 -41.73 -76.14 35.49
N VAL A 238 -41.87 -74.93 36.02
CA VAL A 238 -42.67 -74.63 37.22
C VAL A 238 -44.15 -74.94 36.98
N ASP A 239 -44.72 -74.53 35.86
CA ASP A 239 -46.12 -74.84 35.50
C ASP A 239 -46.36 -76.35 35.36
N MET A 240 -45.45 -77.07 34.69
CA MET A 240 -45.49 -78.54 34.63
C MET A 240 -45.42 -79.17 36.02
N LYS A 241 -44.56 -78.67 36.91
CA LYS A 241 -44.42 -79.19 38.27
C LYS A 241 -45.64 -78.89 39.14
N ASN A 242 -46.26 -77.72 38.98
CA ASN A 242 -47.52 -77.38 39.64
C ASN A 242 -48.66 -78.31 39.18
N LYS A 243 -48.73 -78.62 37.88
CA LYS A 243 -49.70 -79.59 37.36
C LYS A 243 -49.47 -81.00 37.91
N GLN A 244 -48.23 -81.49 37.91
CA GLN A 244 -47.86 -82.78 38.51
C GLN A 244 -48.19 -82.83 40.02
N LEU A 245 -47.99 -81.72 40.75
CA LEU A 245 -48.36 -81.63 42.17
C LEU A 245 -49.87 -81.65 42.39
N ALA A 246 -50.67 -81.02 41.53
CA ALA A 246 -52.13 -81.07 41.61
C ALA A 246 -52.64 -82.50 41.37
N GLU A 247 -52.16 -83.17 40.31
CA GLU A 247 -52.48 -84.57 39.99
C GLU A 247 -52.06 -85.53 41.11
N ALA A 248 -50.86 -85.35 41.68
CA ALA A 248 -50.37 -86.15 42.80
C ALA A 248 -51.17 -85.93 44.09
N LYS A 249 -51.64 -84.70 44.37
CA LYS A 249 -52.50 -84.40 45.52
C LYS A 249 -53.87 -85.07 45.39
N GLU A 250 -54.48 -85.02 44.21
CA GLU A 250 -55.73 -85.72 43.92
C GLU A 250 -55.58 -87.24 44.05
N PHE A 251 -54.48 -87.81 43.56
CA PHE A 251 -54.21 -89.24 43.71
C PHE A 251 -53.98 -89.63 45.19
N ALA A 252 -53.21 -88.83 45.94
CA ALA A 252 -52.96 -89.05 47.35
C ALA A 252 -54.25 -88.96 48.20
N LYS A 253 -55.17 -88.04 47.85
CA LYS A 253 -56.48 -87.92 48.49
C LYS A 253 -57.31 -89.20 48.32
N LYS A 254 -57.43 -89.69 47.08
CA LYS A 254 -58.15 -90.94 46.77
C LYS A 254 -57.50 -92.16 47.44
N ALA A 255 -56.17 -92.24 47.45
CA ALA A 255 -55.45 -93.30 48.14
C ALA A 255 -55.70 -93.29 49.66
N LYS A 256 -55.79 -92.10 50.26
CA LYS A 256 -56.11 -91.94 51.69
C LYS A 256 -57.54 -92.39 52.01
N GLU A 257 -58.53 -91.99 51.21
CA GLU A 257 -59.93 -92.40 51.36
C GLU A 257 -60.09 -93.93 51.30
N ILE A 258 -59.39 -94.60 50.38
CA ILE A 258 -59.37 -96.07 50.27
C ILE A 258 -58.69 -96.74 51.47
N ALA A 259 -57.60 -96.15 51.97
CA ALA A 259 -56.89 -96.66 53.15
C ALA A 259 -57.72 -96.55 54.45
N GLU A 260 -58.46 -95.46 54.62
CA GLU A 260 -59.35 -95.26 55.78
C GLU A 260 -60.56 -96.21 55.74
N ALA A 261 -61.14 -96.45 54.56
CA ALA A 261 -62.20 -97.44 54.36
C ALA A 261 -61.73 -98.87 54.72
N THR A 262 -60.58 -99.30 54.20
CA THR A 262 -60.04 -100.64 54.46
C THR A 262 -59.55 -100.85 55.91
N ALA A 263 -59.05 -99.80 56.57
CA ALA A 263 -58.65 -99.87 57.97
C ALA A 263 -59.84 -100.07 58.92
N THR A 264 -60.95 -99.36 58.70
CA THR A 264 -62.16 -99.45 59.53
C THR A 264 -62.88 -100.79 59.38
N GLU A 265 -62.90 -101.37 58.17
CA GLU A 265 -63.42 -102.72 57.94
C GLU A 265 -62.59 -103.79 58.67
N LYS A 266 -61.25 -103.70 58.60
CA LYS A 266 -60.35 -104.63 59.29
C LYS A 266 -60.53 -104.61 60.81
N GLN A 267 -60.74 -103.44 61.43
CA GLN A 267 -61.01 -103.33 62.86
C GLN A 267 -62.29 -104.07 63.28
N LYS A 268 -63.40 -103.85 62.56
CA LYS A 268 -64.69 -104.51 62.83
C LYS A 268 -64.58 -106.05 62.76
N ILE A 269 -63.83 -106.57 61.78
CA ILE A 269 -63.60 -108.00 61.64
C ILE A 269 -62.83 -108.54 62.86
N VAL A 270 -61.70 -107.93 63.24
CA VAL A 270 -60.85 -108.40 64.34
C VAL A 270 -61.59 -108.42 65.69
N GLU A 271 -62.35 -107.36 66.03
CA GLU A 271 -63.15 -107.34 67.25
C GLU A 271 -64.23 -108.44 67.26
N SER A 272 -64.88 -108.70 66.11
CA SER A 272 -65.91 -109.74 66.01
C SER A 272 -65.35 -111.15 66.24
N THR A 273 -64.12 -111.42 65.79
CA THR A 273 -63.47 -112.74 65.96
C THR A 273 -63.02 -112.96 67.40
N GLN A 274 -62.30 -112.00 67.99
CA GLN A 274 -61.86 -112.07 69.38
C GLN A 274 -63.04 -112.21 70.35
N ARG A 275 -64.17 -111.56 70.05
CA ARG A 275 -65.40 -111.69 70.85
C ARG A 275 -65.95 -113.11 70.86
N LYS A 276 -66.00 -113.78 69.71
CA LYS A 276 -66.49 -115.17 69.61
C LYS A 276 -65.57 -116.15 70.33
N GLU A 277 -64.26 -115.96 70.24
CA GLU A 277 -63.27 -116.81 70.92
C GLU A 277 -63.43 -116.73 72.45
N VAL A 278 -63.49 -115.53 73.02
CA VAL A 278 -63.62 -115.35 74.48
C VAL A 278 -64.96 -115.87 75.02
N ILE A 279 -66.07 -115.70 74.30
CA ILE A 279 -67.37 -116.28 74.69
C ILE A 279 -67.30 -117.81 74.70
N ASN A 280 -66.79 -118.41 73.63
CA ASN A 280 -66.68 -119.87 73.50
C ASN A 280 -65.75 -120.50 74.54
N GLU A 281 -64.67 -119.82 74.93
CA GLU A 281 -63.76 -120.29 75.98
C GLU A 281 -64.47 -120.37 77.34
N LEU A 282 -65.27 -119.36 77.68
CA LEU A 282 -65.91 -119.24 79.00
C LEU A 282 -67.08 -120.21 79.21
N ILE A 283 -67.94 -120.39 78.21
CA ILE A 283 -69.14 -121.25 78.35
C ILE A 283 -68.83 -122.75 78.30
N LYS A 284 -67.65 -123.14 77.80
CA LYS A 284 -67.28 -124.54 77.53
C LYS A 284 -67.46 -125.54 78.70
N PRO A 285 -67.26 -125.20 79.99
CA PRO A 285 -67.43 -126.14 81.10
C PRO A 285 -68.87 -126.23 81.65
N LEU A 286 -69.82 -125.40 81.18
CA LEU A 286 -71.21 -125.42 81.65
C LEU A 286 -72.05 -126.49 80.90
N ALA A 287 -73.12 -126.97 81.53
CA ALA A 287 -74.10 -127.84 80.86
C ALA A 287 -74.87 -127.06 79.78
N LYS A 288 -75.34 -127.74 78.73
CA LYS A 288 -75.88 -127.11 77.50
C LYS A 288 -76.94 -126.02 77.76
N ASP A 289 -77.89 -126.28 78.65
CA ASP A 289 -78.98 -125.35 78.97
C ASP A 289 -78.46 -124.11 79.74
N GLN A 290 -77.40 -124.29 80.54
CA GLN A 290 -76.71 -123.19 81.24
C GLN A 290 -75.83 -122.37 80.27
N GLN A 291 -75.26 -123.00 79.23
CA GLN A 291 -74.52 -122.30 78.18
C GLN A 291 -75.42 -121.33 77.41
N GLU A 292 -76.63 -121.76 77.03
CA GLU A 292 -77.56 -120.94 76.25
C GLU A 292 -78.02 -119.71 77.04
N ILE A 293 -78.36 -119.87 78.32
CA ILE A 293 -78.68 -118.75 79.23
C ILE A 293 -77.47 -117.80 79.36
N MET A 294 -76.26 -118.34 79.54
CA MET A 294 -75.05 -117.51 79.69
C MET A 294 -74.67 -116.76 78.40
N ILE A 295 -74.88 -117.34 77.22
CA ILE A 295 -74.72 -116.65 75.93
C ILE A 295 -75.67 -115.45 75.86
N ASP A 296 -76.95 -115.64 76.20
CA ASP A 296 -77.99 -114.61 76.10
C ASP A 296 -77.72 -113.42 77.07
N LEU A 297 -77.08 -113.67 78.22
CA LEU A 297 -76.61 -112.62 79.15
C LEU A 297 -75.31 -111.92 78.70
N LEU A 298 -74.45 -112.56 77.91
CA LEU A 298 -73.17 -112.00 77.45
C LEU A 298 -73.24 -111.34 76.05
N GLU A 299 -74.36 -111.47 75.34
CA GLU A 299 -74.61 -110.91 74.01
C GLU A 299 -74.50 -109.36 73.96
N SER A 300 -74.76 -108.65 75.06
CA SER A 300 -74.69 -107.18 75.12
C SER A 300 -73.40 -106.61 75.76
N VAL A 301 -72.45 -107.47 76.15
CA VAL A 301 -71.25 -107.06 76.92
C VAL A 301 -70.02 -106.83 76.03
N GLN A 302 -69.34 -105.70 76.22
CA GLN A 302 -68.07 -105.38 75.55
C GLN A 302 -67.01 -106.47 75.75
N THR A 303 -66.22 -106.77 74.71
CA THR A 303 -65.21 -107.84 74.66
C THR A 303 -64.31 -107.88 75.90
N ASN A 304 -63.81 -106.71 76.30
CA ASN A 304 -62.89 -106.52 77.42
C ASN A 304 -63.49 -106.81 78.80
N ARG A 305 -64.81 -106.99 78.89
CA ARG A 305 -65.57 -107.20 80.14
C ARG A 305 -66.27 -108.56 80.22
N LEU A 306 -66.16 -109.41 79.21
CA LEU A 306 -66.81 -110.71 79.14
C LEU A 306 -66.47 -111.61 80.35
N LYS A 307 -65.18 -111.78 80.69
CA LYS A 307 -64.74 -112.62 81.83
C LYS A 307 -65.37 -112.17 83.16
N SER A 308 -65.31 -110.86 83.44
CA SER A 308 -65.88 -110.26 84.66
C SER A 308 -67.41 -110.39 84.78
N GLN A 309 -68.15 -110.40 83.67
CA GLN A 309 -69.61 -110.59 83.73
C GLN A 309 -69.96 -112.08 83.82
N PHE A 310 -69.24 -112.96 83.12
CA PHE A 310 -69.40 -114.41 83.22
C PHE A 310 -69.29 -114.89 84.67
N ASP A 311 -68.20 -114.53 85.37
CA ASP A 311 -67.97 -114.92 86.77
C ASP A 311 -69.07 -114.40 87.72
N LYS A 312 -69.67 -113.24 87.40
CA LYS A 312 -70.73 -112.62 88.20
C LYS A 312 -72.08 -113.32 88.01
N TYR A 313 -72.38 -113.81 86.81
CA TYR A 313 -73.64 -114.51 86.53
C TYR A 313 -73.57 -116.02 86.80
N LEU A 314 -72.36 -116.60 86.88
CA LEU A 314 -72.16 -118.03 87.08
C LEU A 314 -72.87 -118.61 88.33
N PRO A 315 -72.88 -117.98 89.52
CA PRO A 315 -73.64 -118.48 90.67
C PRO A 315 -75.15 -118.51 90.41
N ALA A 316 -75.69 -117.45 89.79
CA ALA A 316 -77.12 -117.33 89.50
C ALA A 316 -77.62 -118.33 88.44
N VAL A 317 -76.72 -118.85 87.58
CA VAL A 317 -77.03 -119.87 86.57
C VAL A 317 -76.87 -121.30 87.12
N ILE A 318 -76.10 -121.50 88.20
CA ILE A 318 -75.93 -122.80 88.86
C ILE A 318 -77.04 -123.06 89.90
N ASP A 319 -77.37 -122.07 90.75
CA ASP A 319 -78.31 -122.25 91.89
C ASP A 319 -79.80 -122.11 91.51
N GLY A 320 -80.14 -122.25 90.22
CA GLY A 320 -81.47 -122.70 89.80
C GLY A 320 -82.66 -121.80 90.15
N ASN A 321 -82.55 -120.47 90.03
CA ASN A 321 -83.72 -119.59 90.08
C ASN A 321 -83.69 -118.46 89.03
N THR A 322 -84.42 -118.70 87.93
CA THR A 322 -84.75 -117.77 86.82
C THR A 322 -85.72 -116.65 87.25
N PRO A 323 -86.09 -115.64 86.42
CA PRO A 323 -85.66 -115.25 85.06
C PRO A 323 -85.08 -113.79 85.08
N ALA A 324 -85.06 -112.89 84.07
CA ALA A 324 -85.67 -112.85 82.73
C ALA A 324 -84.97 -111.90 81.72
N LYS A 325 -85.40 -112.07 80.45
CA LYS A 325 -85.33 -111.18 79.26
C LYS A 325 -85.19 -109.67 79.52
N LYS A 326 -84.22 -108.99 78.87
CA LYS A 326 -84.20 -108.53 77.45
C LYS A 326 -85.27 -107.47 77.10
N ALA A 327 -84.80 -106.26 76.83
CA ALA A 327 -85.34 -105.36 75.81
C ALA A 327 -84.19 -104.50 75.25
N VAL A 328 -83.95 -104.57 73.94
CA VAL A 328 -82.94 -103.76 73.22
C VAL A 328 -83.69 -102.70 72.40
N LEU A 329 -83.16 -101.48 72.39
CA LEU A 329 -83.57 -100.38 71.52
C LEU A 329 -82.29 -99.85 70.84
N THR A 330 -82.06 -100.19 69.57
CA THR A 330 -82.57 -99.56 68.33
C THR A 330 -81.89 -98.24 68.00
N GLU A 331 -81.32 -98.22 66.79
CA GLU A 331 -80.57 -97.12 66.19
C GLU A 331 -81.45 -95.90 65.87
N GLY A 332 -80.81 -94.73 65.70
CA GLY A 332 -81.45 -93.48 65.30
C GLY A 332 -80.49 -92.59 64.49
N THR A 333 -80.74 -92.58 63.19
CA THR A 333 -80.67 -91.44 62.23
C THR A 333 -80.76 -90.02 62.84
N GLU A 334 -80.34 -88.91 62.24
CA GLU A 334 -79.51 -88.55 61.05
C GLU A 334 -79.51 -86.98 60.94
N ILE A 335 -78.71 -86.37 60.06
CA ILE A 335 -78.85 -84.99 59.48
C ILE A 335 -78.48 -83.74 60.34
N THR A 336 -78.03 -82.71 59.61
CA THR A 336 -77.92 -81.24 59.86
C THR A 336 -76.52 -80.70 60.22
N GLY A 337 -76.10 -79.54 59.71
CA GLY A 337 -76.79 -78.61 58.78
C GLY A 337 -75.86 -77.52 58.22
N ASN A 338 -76.35 -76.82 57.18
CA ASN A 338 -75.62 -75.78 56.45
C ASN A 338 -75.70 -74.42 57.17
N ARG A 339 -74.72 -73.52 56.97
CA ARG A 339 -74.91 -72.08 57.25
C ARG A 339 -74.01 -71.19 56.39
N GLU A 340 -74.63 -70.40 55.53
CA GLU A 340 -74.03 -69.24 54.87
C GLU A 340 -74.28 -67.97 55.70
N GLU A 341 -73.48 -66.92 55.49
CA GLU A 341 -73.96 -65.53 55.42
C GLU A 341 -72.89 -64.63 54.76
N THR A 342 -73.15 -64.22 53.50
CA THR A 342 -73.02 -62.84 52.95
C THR A 342 -71.67 -62.07 52.98
N ASN A 343 -71.36 -61.10 52.10
CA ASN A 343 -72.19 -60.36 51.13
C ASN A 343 -71.37 -59.83 49.91
N VAL A 344 -72.11 -59.40 48.88
CA VAL A 344 -71.75 -58.70 47.60
C VAL A 344 -70.47 -57.82 47.58
N SER A 345 -69.73 -57.66 46.46
CA SER A 345 -70.24 -57.37 45.10
C SER A 345 -69.43 -57.93 43.90
N SER A 346 -70.15 -58.15 42.80
CA SER A 346 -69.71 -58.59 41.45
C SER A 346 -68.97 -57.47 40.68
N GLN A 347 -67.85 -57.72 39.98
CA GLN A 347 -67.75 -58.36 38.65
C GLN A 347 -68.58 -57.70 37.53
N GLN A 348 -67.88 -57.08 36.56
CA GLN A 348 -68.04 -57.11 35.08
C GLN A 348 -67.90 -55.74 34.37
N GLN A 349 -66.75 -55.53 33.72
CA GLN A 349 -66.50 -54.86 32.43
C GLN A 349 -64.96 -54.82 32.25
N ALA A 350 -64.32 -55.58 31.36
CA ALA A 350 -64.47 -55.68 29.90
C ALA A 350 -63.99 -54.40 29.17
N ASP A 351 -62.72 -54.45 28.77
CA ASP A 351 -62.06 -53.59 27.76
C ASP A 351 -62.00 -52.06 27.99
N VAL A 352 -61.27 -51.40 27.08
CA VAL A 352 -61.10 -49.95 26.94
C VAL A 352 -60.21 -49.28 28.00
N ASN A 353 -58.89 -49.40 27.82
CA ASN A 353 -57.93 -48.35 28.25
C ASN A 353 -56.64 -48.24 27.39
N ASN A 354 -56.65 -48.73 26.14
CA ASN A 354 -55.56 -48.50 25.17
C ASN A 354 -55.69 -47.18 24.36
N ASN A 355 -56.82 -46.48 24.47
CA ASN A 355 -57.23 -45.49 23.46
C ASN A 355 -56.54 -44.12 23.53
N VAL A 356 -55.69 -43.85 24.53
CA VAL A 356 -55.00 -42.56 24.69
C VAL A 356 -53.63 -42.52 23.99
N ILE A 357 -53.00 -43.69 23.77
CA ILE A 357 -51.67 -43.78 23.15
C ILE A 357 -51.78 -43.78 21.62
N ASP A 358 -52.77 -44.47 21.06
CA ASP A 358 -52.93 -44.56 19.60
C ASP A 358 -53.51 -43.29 18.96
N ILE A 359 -54.36 -42.53 19.69
CA ILE A 359 -54.84 -41.21 19.23
C ILE A 359 -53.71 -40.20 19.09
N LYS A 360 -52.68 -40.23 19.96
CA LYS A 360 -51.48 -39.39 19.79
C LYS A 360 -50.68 -39.77 18.54
N ARG A 361 -50.54 -41.07 18.26
CA ARG A 361 -49.80 -41.57 17.08
C ARG A 361 -50.45 -41.22 15.74
N LEU A 362 -51.78 -41.21 15.69
CA LEU A 362 -52.54 -40.89 14.47
C LEU A 362 -52.70 -39.38 14.22
N ALA A 363 -52.43 -38.53 15.21
CA ALA A 363 -52.56 -37.06 15.11
C ALA A 363 -51.26 -36.32 14.69
N GLY A 364 -50.15 -37.03 14.46
CA GLY A 364 -48.93 -36.43 13.87
C GLY A 364 -48.20 -35.39 14.74
N LEU A 365 -48.32 -35.49 16.07
CA LEU A 365 -47.58 -34.67 17.03
C LEU A 365 -46.73 -35.60 17.92
N ASN A 366 -45.41 -35.32 18.00
CA ASN A 366 -44.42 -36.15 18.71
C ASN A 366 -44.73 -36.33 20.20
#